data_AF-A0A645BLQ7-F1
#
_entry.id   AF-A0A645BLQ7-F1
#
_cell.length_a   1.000
_cell.length_b   1.000
_cell.length_c   1.000
_cell.angle_alpha   90.00
_cell.angle_beta   90.00
_cell.angle_gamma   90.00
#
_symmetry.space_group_name_H-M   'P 1'
#
loop_
_entity.id
_entity.type
_entity.pdbx_description
1 polymer ?
#
loop_
_entity_poly.entity_id
_entity_poly.type
_entity_poly.pdbx_seq_one_letter_code
_entity_poly.pdbx_strand_id
1 'polypeptide(L)'
;MICITEEEAPSIVFEIRALTLTSQPGDVSLPGGKIEPGESPMEVAIRETMEELNIGKEDIKVIGAMDYFVSPYNQVIYPFVGILKKCDFQWSKDEVHKIFKVPVDFFLSNEPEKYDIDLIPEFPDNFPYHLIVGGKNYKFSKGKREQYFYKYNEYVIWGFTALIIKRFIDIIR
;
A
#
# COMPACT_ATOMS: atom_id res chain seq x y z
N MET A 1 -5.46 1.45 -4.77
CA MET A 1 -5.76 2.79 -5.31
C MET A 1 -5.74 3.79 -4.17
N ILE A 2 -5.09 4.94 -4.34
CA ILE A 2 -5.24 6.08 -3.42
C ILE A 2 -6.54 6.79 -3.81
N CYS A 3 -7.59 6.49 -3.07
CA CYS A 3 -8.93 7.03 -3.29
C CYS A 3 -9.11 8.31 -2.49
N ILE A 4 -9.29 9.44 -3.16
CA ILE A 4 -9.50 10.76 -2.56
C ILE A 4 -10.97 11.15 -2.70
N THR A 5 -11.65 11.51 -1.62
CA THR A 5 -13.05 11.92 -1.66
C THR A 5 -13.24 13.28 -2.33
N GLU A 6 -14.29 13.41 -3.14
CA GLU A 6 -14.74 14.70 -3.72
C GLU A 6 -15.64 15.45 -2.73
N GLU A 7 -15.08 15.78 -1.56
CA GLU A 7 -15.74 16.49 -0.46
C GLU A 7 -15.04 17.84 -0.20
N GLU A 8 -15.66 18.76 0.57
CA GLU A 8 -15.06 20.07 0.91
C GLU A 8 -13.70 19.93 1.62
N ALA A 9 -13.56 18.88 2.43
CA ALA A 9 -12.30 18.45 3.02
C ALA A 9 -11.87 17.09 2.42
N PRO A 10 -11.07 17.10 1.33
CA PRO A 10 -10.65 15.88 0.66
C PRO A 10 -9.95 14.93 1.62
N SER A 11 -10.35 13.66 1.60
CA SER A 11 -9.82 12.63 2.48
C SER A 11 -9.40 11.40 1.70
N ILE A 12 -8.32 10.74 2.15
CA ILE A 12 -7.90 9.45 1.61
C ILE A 12 -8.70 8.35 2.31
N VAL A 13 -9.28 7.45 1.51
CA VAL A 13 -10.04 6.30 1.98
C VAL A 13 -9.09 5.13 2.27
N PHE A 14 -9.23 4.56 3.46
CA PHE A 14 -8.54 3.35 3.89
C PHE A 14 -9.53 2.30 4.34
N GLU A 15 -9.07 1.05 4.30
CA GLU A 15 -9.80 -0.11 4.78
C GLU A 15 -8.99 -0.84 5.84
N ILE A 16 -9.70 -1.53 6.73
CA ILE A 16 -9.16 -2.57 7.59
C ILE A 16 -9.55 -3.89 6.96
N ARG A 17 -8.56 -4.70 6.60
CA ARG A 17 -8.77 -6.02 5.99
C ARG A 17 -9.53 -6.93 6.93
N ALA A 18 -10.49 -7.70 6.40
CA ALA A 18 -11.26 -8.65 7.18
C ALA A 18 -10.33 -9.68 7.85
N LEU A 19 -10.64 -10.01 9.12
CA LEU A 19 -9.82 -10.94 9.92
C LEU A 19 -9.84 -12.38 9.38
N THR A 20 -10.82 -12.69 8.53
CA THR A 20 -11.00 -13.99 7.87
C THR A 20 -10.08 -14.18 6.67
N LEU A 21 -9.42 -13.13 6.19
CA LEU A 21 -8.53 -13.23 5.03
C LEU A 21 -7.23 -13.96 5.36
N THR A 22 -6.74 -14.71 4.37
CA THR A 22 -5.49 -15.48 4.49
C THR A 22 -4.24 -14.60 4.45
N SER A 23 -4.35 -13.36 3.95
CA SER A 23 -3.25 -12.41 3.82
C SER A 23 -3.53 -11.14 4.62
N GLN A 24 -2.61 -10.82 5.52
CA GLN A 24 -2.59 -9.58 6.31
C GLN A 24 -3.94 -9.23 6.99
N PRO A 25 -4.55 -10.16 7.75
CA PRO A 25 -5.82 -9.91 8.42
C PRO A 25 -5.68 -8.76 9.44
N GLY A 26 -6.58 -7.78 9.36
CA GLY A 26 -6.63 -6.63 10.28
C GLY A 26 -5.63 -5.50 9.95
N ASP A 27 -4.81 -5.63 8.91
CA ASP A 27 -3.93 -4.54 8.47
C ASP A 27 -4.74 -3.41 7.83
N VAL A 28 -4.21 -2.19 7.93
CA VAL A 28 -4.70 -1.04 7.19
C VAL A 28 -4.15 -1.06 5.76
N SER A 29 -5.05 -1.08 4.78
CA SER A 29 -4.70 -1.04 3.35
C SER A 29 -5.42 0.08 2.61
N LEU A 30 -4.92 0.33 1.41
CA LEU A 30 -5.66 1.01 0.35
C LEU A 30 -6.42 -0.06 -0.45
N PRO A 31 -7.57 0.28 -1.07
CA PRO A 31 -8.29 -0.67 -1.91
C PRO A 31 -7.40 -1.28 -3.00
N GLY A 32 -7.50 -2.57 -3.25
CA GLY A 32 -6.72 -3.24 -4.28
C GLY A 32 -6.39 -4.70 -3.98
N GLY A 33 -6.10 -5.43 -5.05
CA GLY A 33 -5.83 -6.86 -4.97
C GLY A 33 -4.81 -7.33 -6.01
N LYS A 34 -4.94 -8.60 -6.38
CA LYS A 34 -4.00 -9.27 -7.28
C LYS A 34 -4.43 -9.08 -8.73
N ILE A 35 -3.44 -8.98 -9.61
CA ILE A 35 -3.67 -8.94 -11.06
C ILE A 35 -4.09 -10.34 -11.52
N GLU A 36 -5.24 -10.45 -12.18
CA GLU A 36 -5.68 -11.68 -12.83
C GLU A 36 -5.21 -11.76 -14.29
N PRO A 37 -5.14 -12.97 -14.89
CA PRO A 37 -4.70 -13.13 -16.27
C PRO A 37 -5.53 -12.31 -17.25
N GLY A 38 -4.86 -11.43 -18.00
CA GLY A 38 -5.49 -10.58 -19.03
C GLY A 38 -5.89 -9.19 -18.55
N GLU A 39 -5.74 -8.88 -17.26
CA GLU A 39 -6.00 -7.54 -16.74
C GLU A 39 -4.73 -6.66 -16.78
N SER A 40 -4.91 -5.37 -17.08
CA SER A 40 -3.91 -4.35 -16.80
C SER A 40 -3.95 -3.93 -15.32
N PRO A 41 -2.84 -3.42 -14.76
CA PRO A 41 -2.82 -2.96 -13.36
C PRO A 41 -3.88 -1.91 -13.04
N MET A 42 -4.25 -1.06 -14.01
CA MET A 42 -5.28 -0.04 -13.84
C MET A 42 -6.68 -0.65 -13.77
N GLU A 43 -6.98 -1.65 -14.60
CA GLU A 43 -8.26 -2.36 -14.57
C GLU A 43 -8.46 -3.05 -13.23
N VAL A 44 -7.42 -3.71 -12.72
CA VAL A 44 -7.41 -4.35 -11.39
C VAL A 44 -7.69 -3.31 -10.31
N ALA A 45 -6.97 -2.19 -10.31
CA ALA A 45 -7.15 -1.16 -9.30
C ALA A 45 -8.60 -0.63 -9.28
N ILE A 46 -9.23 -0.47 -10.45
CA ILE A 46 -10.64 -0.04 -10.55
C ILE A 46 -11.59 -1.15 -10.06
N ARG A 47 -11.43 -2.39 -10.54
CA ARG A 47 -12.28 -3.53 -10.20
C ARG A 47 -12.29 -3.77 -8.69
N GLU A 48 -11.11 -3.91 -8.10
CA GLU A 48 -10.96 -4.17 -6.66
C GLU A 48 -11.56 -3.03 -5.83
N THR A 49 -11.33 -1.76 -6.23
CA THR A 49 -11.95 -0.61 -5.55
C THR A 49 -13.48 -0.65 -5.63
N MET A 50 -14.05 -1.08 -6.77
CA MET A 50 -15.50 -1.23 -6.92
C MET A 50 -16.05 -2.35 -6.03
N GLU A 51 -15.37 -3.50 -5.99
CA GLU A 51 -15.75 -4.68 -5.21
C GLU A 51 -15.65 -4.42 -3.69
N GLU A 52 -14.53 -3.88 -3.23
CA GLU A 52 -14.28 -3.64 -1.81
C GLU A 52 -15.19 -2.52 -1.27
N LEU A 53 -15.37 -1.43 -2.01
CA LEU A 53 -16.18 -0.27 -1.57
C LEU A 53 -17.67 -0.36 -1.94
N ASN A 54 -18.06 -1.33 -2.79
CA ASN A 54 -19.38 -1.47 -3.39
C ASN A 54 -19.87 -0.18 -4.09
N ILE A 55 -19.08 0.29 -5.06
CA ILE A 55 -19.36 1.50 -5.87
C ILE A 55 -19.31 1.20 -7.38
N GLY A 56 -19.89 2.11 -8.17
CA GLY A 56 -19.87 2.02 -9.63
C GLY A 56 -18.57 2.54 -10.23
N LYS A 57 -18.25 2.12 -11.46
CA LYS A 57 -17.08 2.63 -12.19
C LYS A 57 -17.18 4.15 -12.43
N GLU A 58 -18.38 4.64 -12.64
CA GLU A 58 -18.73 6.05 -12.84
C GLU A 58 -18.44 6.93 -11.61
N ASP A 59 -18.37 6.32 -10.43
CA ASP A 59 -18.02 6.97 -9.17
C ASP A 59 -16.51 7.19 -9.04
N ILE A 60 -15.70 6.55 -9.88
CA ILE A 60 -14.23 6.58 -9.84
C ILE A 60 -13.69 7.39 -11.03
N LYS A 61 -13.00 8.50 -10.73
CA LYS A 61 -12.23 9.25 -11.72
C LYS A 61 -10.73 9.03 -11.47
N VAL A 62 -10.10 8.18 -12.27
CA VAL A 62 -8.63 7.99 -12.19
C VAL A 62 -7.92 9.25 -12.66
N ILE A 63 -6.97 9.72 -11.86
CA ILE A 63 -6.16 10.92 -12.14
C ILE A 63 -4.84 10.54 -12.79
N GLY A 64 -4.22 9.46 -12.33
CA GLY A 64 -2.96 8.98 -12.88
C GLY A 64 -2.36 7.82 -12.10
N ALA A 65 -1.28 7.28 -12.65
CA ALA A 65 -0.45 6.28 -12.00
C ALA A 65 0.70 6.95 -11.22
N MET A 66 1.14 6.30 -10.15
CA MET A 66 2.41 6.59 -9.50
C MET A 66 3.48 5.60 -9.98
N ASP A 67 4.73 5.84 -9.62
CA ASP A 67 5.79 4.84 -9.78
C ASP A 67 5.43 3.53 -9.07
N TYR A 68 5.86 2.41 -9.65
CA TYR A 68 5.66 1.10 -9.06
C TYR A 68 6.65 0.84 -7.93
N PHE A 69 6.24 0.00 -6.99
CA PHE A 69 7.05 -0.39 -5.82
C PHE A 69 7.41 -1.86 -5.92
N VAL A 70 8.70 -2.16 -5.88
CA VAL A 70 9.19 -3.55 -5.80
C VAL A 70 9.40 -3.91 -4.34
N SER A 71 8.70 -4.95 -3.89
CA SER A 71 8.84 -5.46 -2.54
C SER A 71 10.04 -6.40 -2.41
N PRO A 72 10.65 -6.50 -1.22
CA PRO A 72 11.70 -7.50 -0.97
C PRO A 72 11.15 -8.93 -0.98
N TYR A 73 9.83 -9.11 -1.13
CA TYR A 73 9.13 -10.40 -1.17
C TYR A 73 8.64 -10.74 -2.58
N ASN A 74 9.31 -10.21 -3.62
CA ASN A 74 9.03 -10.45 -5.04
C ASN A 74 7.61 -10.05 -5.50
N GLN A 75 7.04 -9.00 -4.89
CA GLN A 75 5.79 -8.42 -5.35
C GLN A 75 6.06 -7.06 -6.00
N VAL A 76 5.30 -6.72 -7.03
CA VAL A 76 5.30 -5.38 -7.63
C VAL A 76 3.95 -4.76 -7.40
N ILE A 77 3.92 -3.59 -6.78
CA ILE A 77 2.71 -2.84 -6.48
C ILE A 77 2.63 -1.68 -7.46
N TYR A 78 1.47 -1.49 -8.10
CA TYR A 78 1.19 -0.41 -9.04
C TYR A 78 0.13 0.52 -8.46
N PRO A 79 0.51 1.63 -7.80
CA PRO A 79 -0.46 2.54 -7.22
C PRO A 79 -1.05 3.48 -8.27
N PHE A 80 -2.36 3.66 -8.18
CA PHE A 80 -3.10 4.65 -8.96
C PHE A 80 -3.80 5.61 -8.01
N VAL A 81 -3.93 6.86 -8.43
CA VAL A 81 -4.68 7.90 -7.71
C VAL A 81 -6.02 8.09 -8.40
N GLY A 82 -7.10 8.05 -7.61
CA GLY A 82 -8.47 8.25 -8.10
C GLY A 82 -9.26 9.17 -7.19
N ILE A 83 -10.15 9.96 -7.78
CA ILE A 83 -11.16 10.74 -7.06
C ILE A 83 -12.45 9.93 -6.99
N LEU A 84 -13.02 9.80 -5.80
CA LEU A 84 -14.31 9.19 -5.55
C LEU A 84 -15.39 10.26 -5.45
N LYS A 85 -16.35 10.23 -6.37
CA LYS A 85 -17.52 11.14 -6.36
C LYS A 85 -18.51 10.75 -5.27
N LYS A 86 -18.64 9.45 -5.03
CA LYS A 86 -19.52 8.87 -4.00
C LYS A 86 -18.70 8.55 -2.76
N CYS A 87 -19.19 8.98 -1.61
CA CYS A 87 -18.47 8.89 -0.34
C CYS A 87 -19.23 8.14 0.77
N ASP A 88 -20.41 7.60 0.42
CA ASP A 88 -21.23 6.70 1.26
C ASP A 88 -21.02 5.25 0.82
N PHE A 89 -20.09 4.57 1.48
CA PHE A 89 -19.68 3.21 1.14
C PHE A 89 -20.53 2.14 1.85
N GLN A 90 -20.93 1.10 1.13
CA GLN A 90 -21.57 -0.10 1.68
C GLN A 90 -20.68 -1.32 1.43
N TRP A 91 -19.45 -1.29 1.93
CA TRP A 91 -18.35 -2.19 1.58
C TRP A 91 -18.63 -3.70 1.70
N SER A 92 -17.83 -4.50 0.99
CA SER A 92 -17.86 -5.96 1.07
C SER A 92 -17.38 -6.44 2.44
N LYS A 93 -18.26 -7.02 3.24
CA LYS A 93 -17.91 -7.51 4.60
C LYS A 93 -17.02 -8.75 4.60
N ASP A 94 -16.97 -9.46 3.47
CA ASP A 94 -16.14 -10.66 3.31
C ASP A 94 -14.65 -10.29 3.21
N GLU A 95 -14.35 -9.09 2.72
CA GLU A 95 -13.00 -8.61 2.47
C GLU A 95 -12.60 -7.42 3.35
N VAL A 96 -13.57 -6.56 3.68
CA VAL A 96 -13.35 -5.32 4.43
C VAL A 96 -14.08 -5.37 5.78
N HIS A 97 -13.30 -5.31 6.86
CA HIS A 97 -13.83 -5.20 8.21
C HIS A 97 -14.45 -3.82 8.47
N LYS A 98 -13.73 -2.77 8.05
CA LYS A 98 -14.09 -1.38 8.34
C LYS A 98 -13.47 -0.45 7.31
N ILE A 99 -14.19 0.61 6.95
CA ILE A 99 -13.64 1.75 6.21
C ILE A 99 -13.47 2.93 7.15
N PHE A 100 -12.39 3.69 6.95
CA PHE A 100 -12.22 5.00 7.55
C PHE A 100 -11.55 5.97 6.56
N LYS A 101 -11.69 7.26 6.84
CA LYS A 101 -11.14 8.35 6.02
C LYS A 101 -10.13 9.14 6.83
N VAL A 102 -9.05 9.56 6.19
CA VAL A 102 -8.06 10.47 6.80
C VAL A 102 -7.91 11.70 5.91
N PRO A 103 -8.12 12.93 6.42
CA PRO A 103 -7.98 14.14 5.62
C PRO A 103 -6.61 14.22 4.93
N VAL A 104 -6.58 14.69 3.68
CA VAL A 104 -5.31 14.89 2.96
C VAL A 104 -4.41 15.88 3.71
N ASP A 105 -5.01 16.93 4.28
CA ASP A 105 -4.34 17.95 5.10
C ASP A 105 -3.62 17.37 6.32
N PHE A 106 -4.13 16.27 6.90
CA PHE A 106 -3.45 15.59 7.99
C PHE A 106 -2.07 15.12 7.53
N PHE A 107 -1.97 14.46 6.38
CA PHE A 107 -0.69 13.97 5.87
C PHE A 107 0.23 15.09 5.38
N LEU A 108 -0.32 16.18 4.85
CA LEU A 108 0.47 17.36 4.47
C LEU A 108 1.09 18.07 5.68
N SER A 109 0.39 18.06 6.81
CA SER A 109 0.80 18.77 8.04
C SER A 109 1.59 17.90 9.03
N ASN A 110 1.56 16.58 8.88
CA ASN A 110 2.20 15.64 9.81
C ASN A 110 3.17 14.72 9.06
N GLU A 111 4.44 14.78 9.43
CA GLU A 111 5.43 13.82 8.95
C GLU A 111 5.25 12.46 9.66
N PRO A 112 5.41 11.33 8.95
CA PRO A 112 5.36 10.02 9.57
C PRO A 112 6.57 9.80 10.47
N GLU A 113 6.41 8.96 11.50
CA GLU A 113 7.58 8.37 12.15
C GLU A 113 8.32 7.47 11.15
N LYS A 114 9.64 7.63 11.08
CA LYS A 114 10.51 6.87 10.17
C LYS A 114 11.50 6.02 10.97
N TYR A 115 11.59 4.75 10.61
CA TYR A 115 12.58 3.81 11.13
C TYR A 115 13.31 3.13 9.98
N ASP A 116 14.63 3.02 10.06
CA ASP A 116 15.42 2.28 9.08
C ASP A 116 15.61 0.83 9.56
N ILE A 117 15.31 -0.13 8.69
CA ILE A 117 15.53 -1.56 8.92
C ILE A 117 16.62 -2.10 8.00
N ASP A 118 17.46 -2.98 8.54
CA ASP A 118 18.43 -3.75 7.76
C ASP A 118 17.70 -4.93 7.09
N LEU A 119 17.91 -5.11 5.78
CA LEU A 119 17.55 -6.31 5.04
C LEU A 119 18.79 -7.17 4.87
N ILE A 120 18.87 -8.26 5.64
CA ILE A 120 20.02 -9.15 5.66
C ILE A 120 19.61 -10.46 4.97
N PRO A 121 20.35 -10.90 3.93
CA PRO A 121 20.11 -12.19 3.31
C PRO A 121 20.47 -13.31 4.28
N GLU A 122 19.56 -14.28 4.42
CA GLU A 122 19.86 -15.55 5.07
C GLU A 122 20.27 -16.55 3.98
N PHE A 123 21.50 -17.07 4.08
CA PHE A 123 22.02 -18.04 3.11
C PHE A 123 21.81 -19.46 3.63
N PRO A 124 21.33 -20.40 2.79
CA PRO A 124 21.16 -21.80 3.19
C PRO A 124 22.51 -22.47 3.45
N ASP A 125 22.50 -23.59 4.19
CA ASP A 125 23.73 -24.32 4.56
C ASP A 125 24.56 -24.79 3.35
N ASN A 126 23.89 -25.08 2.23
CA ASN A 126 24.52 -25.51 0.99
C ASN A 126 24.96 -24.35 0.08
N PHE A 127 24.93 -23.10 0.57
CA PHE A 127 25.35 -21.95 -0.21
C PHE A 127 26.83 -22.09 -0.63
N PRO A 128 27.15 -21.93 -1.93
CA PRO A 128 28.45 -22.34 -2.47
C PRO A 128 29.54 -21.28 -2.22
N TYR A 129 29.87 -21.01 -0.95
CA TYR A 129 30.92 -20.07 -0.57
C TYR A 129 32.27 -20.38 -1.24
N HIS A 130 32.56 -21.64 -1.55
CA HIS A 130 33.80 -22.06 -2.23
C HIS A 130 33.96 -21.46 -3.64
N LEU A 131 32.86 -20.99 -4.26
CA LEU A 131 32.88 -20.30 -5.55
C LEU A 131 33.09 -18.78 -5.42
N ILE A 132 33.09 -18.23 -4.21
CA ILE A 132 33.18 -16.79 -3.95
C ILE A 132 34.58 -16.45 -3.44
N VAL A 133 35.22 -15.44 -4.04
CA VAL A 133 36.49 -14.92 -3.55
C VAL A 133 36.31 -14.38 -2.13
N GLY A 134 37.02 -14.96 -1.16
CA GLY A 134 36.85 -14.66 0.27
C GLY A 134 35.90 -15.62 1.02
N GLY A 135 35.20 -16.51 0.30
CA GLY A 135 34.40 -17.58 0.87
C GLY A 135 33.40 -17.09 1.93
N LYS A 136 33.39 -17.76 3.09
CA LYS A 136 32.53 -17.40 4.24
C LYS A 136 32.85 -16.02 4.82
N ASN A 137 34.02 -15.44 4.51
CA ASN A 137 34.43 -14.12 4.99
C ASN A 137 34.05 -13.00 4.01
N TYR A 138 33.36 -13.31 2.90
CA TYR A 138 32.87 -12.30 1.97
C TYR A 138 31.91 -11.34 2.68
N LYS A 139 32.15 -10.04 2.56
CA LYS A 139 31.35 -8.99 3.21
C LYS A 139 30.17 -8.63 2.32
N PHE A 140 29.09 -9.39 2.41
CA PHE A 140 27.85 -9.06 1.72
C PHE A 140 27.31 -7.71 2.17
N SER A 141 26.92 -6.88 1.20
CA SER A 141 26.19 -5.65 1.48
C SER A 141 24.84 -5.97 2.11
N LYS A 142 24.46 -5.19 3.11
CA LYS A 142 23.11 -5.21 3.66
C LYS A 142 22.21 -4.28 2.85
N GLY A 143 20.99 -4.70 2.58
CA GLY A 143 19.96 -3.78 2.15
C GLY A 143 19.54 -2.89 3.32
N LYS A 144 19.05 -1.68 3.02
CA LYS A 144 18.35 -0.85 3.99
C LYS A 144 16.98 -0.51 3.44
N ARG A 145 16.00 -0.40 4.34
CA ARG A 145 14.65 0.01 3.97
C ARG A 145 14.08 0.95 5.03
N GLU A 146 13.42 2.00 4.56
CA GLU A 146 12.68 2.91 5.40
C GLU A 146 11.29 2.33 5.70
N GLN A 147 10.90 2.37 6.97
CA GLN A 147 9.58 2.00 7.44
C GLN A 147 8.90 3.23 8.03
N TYR A 148 7.74 3.57 7.46
CA TYR A 148 6.95 4.73 7.84
C TYR A 148 5.74 4.32 8.68
N PHE A 149 5.34 5.19 9.61
CA PHE A 149 4.17 5.05 10.45
C PHE A 149 3.43 6.38 10.58
N TYR A 150 2.15 6.39 10.21
CA TYR A 150 1.22 7.47 10.55
C TYR A 150 0.26 6.97 11.63
N LYS A 151 0.05 7.79 12.66
CA LYS A 151 -0.94 7.54 13.73
C LYS A 151 -2.07 8.54 13.57
N TYR A 152 -3.27 8.05 13.31
CA TYR A 152 -4.47 8.89 13.18
C TYR A 152 -5.59 8.29 14.03
N ASN A 153 -5.96 9.00 15.11
CA ASN A 153 -6.84 8.49 16.16
C ASN A 153 -6.39 7.10 16.65
N GLU A 154 -7.26 6.09 16.56
CA GLU A 154 -6.97 4.70 16.90
C GLU A 154 -6.20 3.93 15.80
N TYR A 155 -6.05 4.48 14.60
CA TYR A 155 -5.48 3.77 13.44
C TYR A 155 -3.98 4.00 13.31
N VAL A 156 -3.28 2.92 12.96
CA VAL A 156 -1.86 2.95 12.60
C VAL A 156 -1.74 2.54 11.13
N ILE A 157 -1.36 3.49 10.28
CA ILE A 157 -1.06 3.25 8.87
C ILE A 157 0.45 3.02 8.79
N TRP A 158 0.87 1.83 8.37
CA TRP A 158 2.27 1.42 8.31
C TRP A 158 2.58 0.57 7.07
N GLY A 159 3.75 -0.05 7.02
CA GLY A 159 4.14 -0.95 5.94
C GLY A 159 4.27 -0.25 4.58
N PHE A 160 3.85 -0.96 3.52
CA PHE A 160 3.80 -0.40 2.16
C PHE A 160 2.73 0.69 2.04
N THR A 161 1.62 0.57 2.75
CA THR A 161 0.55 1.58 2.75
C THR A 161 1.11 2.94 3.15
N ALA A 162 1.80 3.04 4.27
CA ALA A 162 2.42 4.30 4.70
C ALA A 162 3.50 4.80 3.73
N LEU A 163 4.30 3.90 3.13
CA LEU A 163 5.30 4.27 2.14
C LEU A 163 4.65 4.88 0.88
N ILE A 164 3.59 4.26 0.37
CA ILE A 164 2.84 4.74 -0.80
C ILE A 164 2.25 6.11 -0.50
N ILE A 165 1.61 6.28 0.67
CA ILE A 165 1.07 7.57 1.10
C ILE A 165 2.18 8.62 1.22
N LYS A 166 3.30 8.31 1.87
CA LYS A 166 4.42 9.27 1.98
C LYS A 166 4.91 9.72 0.61
N ARG A 167 5.06 8.80 -0.34
CA ARG A 167 5.47 9.14 -1.72
C ARG A 167 4.42 9.96 -2.45
N PHE A 168 3.15 9.65 -2.27
CA PHE A 168 2.05 10.44 -2.84
C PHE A 168 2.07 11.88 -2.32
N ILE A 169 2.23 12.05 -1.01
CA ILE A 169 2.29 13.36 -0.36
C ILE A 169 3.52 14.15 -0.81
N ASP A 170 4.66 13.50 -1.00
CA ASP A 170 5.87 14.13 -1.55
C ASP A 170 5.69 14.63 -2.99
N ILE A 171 4.77 14.05 -3.76
CA ILE A 171 4.49 14.47 -5.15
C ILE A 171 3.58 15.70 -5.19
N ILE A 172 2.63 15.80 -4.25
CA ILE A 172 1.60 16.86 -4.28
C ILE A 172 1.94 18.09 -3.42
N ARG A 173 3.02 18.01 -2.62
CA ARG A 173 3.53 19.12 -1.80
C ARG A 173 4.38 20.07 -2.65
#